data_AF-A0A2V8D614-F1
#
_entry.id   AF-A0A2V8D614-F1
#
_cell.length_a   1.000
_cell.length_b   1.000
_cell.length_c   1.000
_cell.angle_alpha   90.00
_cell.angle_beta   90.00
_cell.angle_gamma   90.00
#
_symmetry.space_group_name_H-M   'P 1'
#
loop_
_entity.id
_entity.type
_entity.pdbx_description
1 polymer ?
#
loop_
_entity_poly.entity_id
_entity_poly.type
_entity_poly.pdbx_seq_one_letter_code
_entity_poly.pdbx_strand_id
1 'polypeptide(L)'
;MTDLLGLLQDFYREKLTMLLQHQAGARLVGQYDVNNTYQYIINREEAQLTWIAKAIEELGGTVTDAPEPARSARGKRADAAHAVIDEDGRDAQRFVDRWRPRVEAMTNARHAKMLRVVLGEVLEQKRFFEQALAGRTDLLGRRGESLGPSHGEVLPTRWIE
;
A
#
# COMPACT_ATOMS: atom_id res chain seq x y z
N MET A 1 -0.43 -29.23 -7.23
CA MET A 1 0.45 -28.47 -8.15
C MET A 1 -0.27 -27.16 -8.44
N THR A 2 0.18 -26.04 -7.87
CA THR A 2 -0.52 -24.76 -7.99
C THR A 2 -0.24 -24.17 -9.36
N ASP A 3 -1.29 -23.74 -10.08
CA ASP A 3 -1.11 -22.95 -11.29
C ASP A 3 -0.42 -21.62 -10.94
N LEU A 4 0.81 -21.45 -11.42
CA LEU A 4 1.66 -20.30 -11.12
C LEU A 4 1.09 -19.02 -11.72
N LEU A 5 0.54 -19.09 -12.93
CA LEU A 5 -0.03 -17.94 -13.61
C LEU A 5 -1.26 -17.43 -12.87
N GLY A 6 -2.22 -18.32 -12.56
CA GLY A 6 -3.38 -17.98 -11.76
C GLY A 6 -3.03 -17.40 -10.39
N LEU A 7 -2.02 -17.96 -9.71
CA LEU A 7 -1.55 -17.43 -8.43
C LEU A 7 -1.05 -15.98 -8.55
N LEU A 8 -0.25 -15.68 -9.58
CA LEU A 8 0.29 -14.34 -9.81
C LEU A 8 -0.83 -13.35 -10.17
N GLN A 9 -1.80 -13.77 -10.98
CA GLN A 9 -2.95 -12.93 -11.35
C GLN A 9 -3.84 -12.60 -10.15
N ASP A 10 -4.10 -13.58 -9.27
CA ASP A 10 -4.86 -13.34 -8.04
C ASP A 10 -4.10 -12.44 -7.07
N PHE A 11 -2.77 -12.64 -6.92
CA PHE A 11 -1.94 -11.76 -6.11
C PHE A 11 -1.95 -10.34 -6.64
N TYR A 12 -1.80 -10.18 -7.96
CA TYR A 12 -1.86 -8.88 -8.64
C TYR A 12 -3.19 -8.17 -8.38
N ARG A 13 -4.32 -8.86 -8.56
CA ARG A 13 -5.66 -8.27 -8.39
C ARG A 13 -5.88 -7.75 -6.97
N GLU A 14 -5.51 -8.54 -5.97
CA GLU A 14 -5.63 -8.12 -4.57
C GLU A 14 -4.67 -6.98 -4.24
N LYS A 15 -3.44 -7.01 -4.75
CA LYS A 15 -2.47 -5.93 -4.54
C LYS A 15 -2.89 -4.63 -5.24
N LEU A 16 -3.49 -4.71 -6.43
CA LEU A 16 -4.07 -3.57 -7.13
C LEU A 16 -5.22 -2.98 -6.30
N THR A 17 -6.05 -3.82 -5.69
CA THR A 17 -7.12 -3.35 -4.80
C THR A 17 -6.56 -2.55 -3.62
N MET A 18 -5.46 -3.00 -3.01
CA MET A 18 -4.77 -2.25 -1.95
C MET A 18 -4.24 -0.90 -2.44
N LEU A 19 -3.59 -0.86 -3.62
CA LEU A 19 -3.11 0.40 -4.21
C LEU A 19 -4.25 1.41 -4.36
N LEU A 20 -5.36 0.98 -4.98
CA LEU A 20 -6.50 1.84 -5.23
C LEU A 20 -7.16 2.30 -3.91
N GLN A 21 -7.18 1.43 -2.90
CA GLN A 21 -7.60 1.78 -1.55
C GLN A 21 -6.71 2.86 -0.91
N HIS A 22 -5.39 2.74 -1.03
CA HIS A 22 -4.45 3.74 -0.51
C HIS A 22 -4.54 5.06 -1.27
N GLN A 23 -4.73 5.05 -2.59
CA GLN A 23 -4.98 6.25 -3.39
C GLN A 23 -6.24 6.98 -2.93
N ALA A 24 -7.33 6.26 -2.67
CA ALA A 24 -8.56 6.82 -2.13
C ALA A 24 -8.36 7.34 -0.69
N GLY A 25 -7.68 6.58 0.17
CA GLY A 25 -7.39 6.92 1.55
C GLY A 25 -6.53 8.18 1.69
N ALA A 26 -5.51 8.33 0.83
CA ALA A 26 -4.63 9.50 0.81
C ALA A 26 -5.41 10.81 0.62
N ARG A 27 -6.53 10.80 -0.10
CA ARG A 27 -7.38 12.01 -0.28
C ARG A 27 -8.15 12.40 0.99
N LEU A 28 -8.23 11.51 1.97
CA LEU A 28 -8.94 11.72 3.23
C LEU A 28 -8.00 12.04 4.40
N VAL A 29 -6.69 11.86 4.22
CA VAL A 29 -5.67 12.09 5.25
C VAL A 29 -5.01 13.45 5.03
N GLY A 30 -5.41 14.45 5.79
CA GLY A 30 -4.90 15.83 5.66
C GLY A 30 -3.52 16.07 6.29
N GLN A 31 -3.14 15.30 7.32
CA GLN A 31 -1.87 15.51 8.02
C GLN A 31 -0.69 15.25 7.07
N TYR A 32 0.19 16.25 6.94
CA TYR A 32 1.22 16.30 5.91
C TYR A 32 2.18 15.09 5.90
N ASP A 33 2.71 14.69 7.05
CA ASP A 33 3.70 13.60 7.14
C ASP A 33 3.07 12.23 6.88
N VAL A 34 1.85 12.01 7.36
CA VAL A 34 1.07 10.80 7.09
C VAL A 34 0.69 10.75 5.61
N ASN A 35 0.23 11.86 5.02
CA ASN A 35 -0.10 11.90 3.60
C ASN A 35 1.15 11.65 2.72
N ASN A 36 2.28 12.26 3.03
CA ASN A 36 3.55 11.97 2.35
C ASN A 36 3.94 10.49 2.47
N THR A 37 3.63 9.88 3.61
CA THR A 37 3.83 8.44 3.79
C THR A 37 2.91 7.64 2.87
N TYR A 38 1.64 8.03 2.70
CA TYR A 38 0.77 7.44 1.67
C TYR A 38 1.36 7.57 0.27
N GLN A 39 1.87 8.75 -0.13
CA GLN A 39 2.48 8.93 -1.45
C GLN A 39 3.70 8.03 -1.64
N TYR A 40 4.53 7.89 -0.61
CA TYR A 40 5.66 6.96 -0.61
C TYR A 40 5.21 5.51 -0.78
N ILE A 41 4.16 5.09 -0.07
CA ILE A 41 3.58 3.75 -0.16
C ILE A 41 3.07 3.49 -1.58
N ILE A 42 2.22 4.39 -2.10
CA ILE A 42 1.64 4.32 -3.44
C ILE A 42 2.72 4.12 -4.51
N ASN A 43 3.77 4.95 -4.48
CA ASN A 43 4.89 4.84 -5.43
C ASN A 43 5.58 3.46 -5.40
N ARG A 44 5.73 2.86 -4.20
CA ARG A 44 6.31 1.52 -4.07
C ARG A 44 5.37 0.43 -4.57
N GLU A 45 4.07 0.56 -4.30
CA GLU A 45 3.06 -0.40 -4.75
C GLU A 45 2.91 -0.42 -6.26
N GLU A 46 2.95 0.74 -6.92
CA GLU A 46 2.98 0.85 -8.37
C GLU A 46 4.18 0.09 -8.95
N ALA A 47 5.39 0.32 -8.41
CA ALA A 47 6.59 -0.41 -8.83
C ALA A 47 6.43 -1.93 -8.63
N GLN A 48 5.90 -2.37 -7.49
CA GLN A 48 5.66 -3.80 -7.22
C GLN A 48 4.67 -4.41 -8.21
N LEU A 49 3.59 -3.70 -8.54
CA LEU A 49 2.61 -4.13 -9.55
C LEU A 49 3.25 -4.24 -10.93
N THR A 50 4.21 -3.36 -11.29
CA THR A 50 4.94 -3.53 -12.55
C THR A 50 5.76 -4.82 -12.59
N TRP A 51 6.38 -5.23 -11.47
CA TRP A 51 7.15 -6.47 -11.41
C TRP A 51 6.26 -7.70 -11.58
N ILE A 52 5.10 -7.69 -10.91
CA ILE A 52 4.13 -8.80 -10.97
C ILE A 52 3.48 -8.86 -12.36
N ALA A 53 3.10 -7.72 -12.94
CA ALA A 53 2.54 -7.65 -14.29
C ALA A 53 3.52 -8.20 -15.32
N LYS A 54 4.81 -7.85 -15.23
CA LYS A 54 5.85 -8.41 -16.11
C LYS A 54 6.00 -9.91 -15.93
N ALA A 55 5.97 -10.43 -14.70
CA ALA A 55 5.99 -11.87 -14.47
C ALA A 55 4.77 -12.60 -15.07
N ILE A 56 3.59 -11.97 -15.05
CA ILE A 56 2.37 -12.50 -15.69
C ILE A 56 2.52 -12.51 -17.22
N GLU A 57 3.00 -11.41 -17.81
CA GLU A 57 3.26 -11.29 -19.25
C GLU A 57 4.30 -12.32 -19.74
N GLU A 58 5.39 -12.52 -19.00
CA GLU A 58 6.43 -13.53 -19.30
C GLU A 58 5.87 -14.96 -19.34
N LEU A 59 4.75 -15.23 -18.64
CA LEU A 59 4.05 -16.51 -18.62
C LEU A 59 2.91 -16.57 -19.66
N GLY A 60 2.77 -15.55 -20.52
CA GLY A 60 1.73 -15.46 -21.54
C GLY A 60 0.35 -15.04 -21.02
N GLY A 61 0.27 -14.54 -19.77
CA GLY A 61 -0.95 -14.02 -19.18
C GLY A 61 -1.15 -12.53 -19.42
N THR A 62 -2.29 -12.03 -18.95
CA THR A 62 -2.63 -10.60 -18.93
C THR A 62 -3.05 -10.17 -17.53
N VAL A 63 -2.83 -8.90 -17.22
CA VAL A 63 -3.39 -8.24 -16.04
C VAL A 63 -4.74 -7.62 -16.40
N THR A 64 -5.60 -7.46 -15.40
CA THR A 64 -6.89 -6.81 -15.55
C THR A 64 -6.92 -5.58 -14.65
N ASP A 65 -7.42 -4.47 -15.20
CA ASP A 65 -7.69 -3.27 -14.40
C ASP A 65 -8.83 -3.52 -13.42
N ALA A 66 -8.80 -2.76 -12.32
CA ALA A 66 -9.87 -2.72 -11.34
C ALA A 66 -10.32 -1.27 -11.16
N PRO A 67 -11.63 -1.01 -11.01
CA PRO A 67 -12.11 0.33 -10.69
C PRO A 67 -11.63 0.74 -9.29
N GLU A 68 -11.34 2.02 -9.12
CA GLU A 68 -11.01 2.57 -7.80
C GLU A 68 -12.21 2.38 -6.83
N PRO A 69 -12.01 1.80 -5.64
CA PRO A 69 -13.10 1.59 -4.70
C PRO A 69 -13.55 2.93 -4.09
N ALA A 70 -14.87 3.09 -3.94
CA ALA A 70 -15.40 4.23 -3.22
C ALA A 70 -15.02 4.13 -1.72
N ARG A 71 -14.23 5.09 -1.22
CA ARG A 71 -14.04 5.29 0.23
C ARG A 71 -14.88 6.44 0.74
N SER A 72 -15.65 6.19 1.79
CA SER A 72 -16.41 7.22 2.50
C SER A 72 -15.76 7.54 3.85
N ALA A 73 -15.34 8.79 4.03
CA ALA A 73 -15.07 9.33 5.36
C ALA A 73 -16.40 9.46 6.14
N ARG A 74 -16.78 8.47 6.94
CA ARG A 74 -17.89 8.63 7.88
C ARG A 74 -17.37 9.29 9.16
N GLY A 75 -17.79 10.53 9.45
CA GLY A 75 -17.44 11.25 10.68
C GLY A 75 -16.73 12.59 10.45
N LYS A 76 -16.26 13.24 11.52
CA LYS A 76 -15.42 14.45 11.43
C LYS A 76 -14.07 14.10 10.79
N ARG A 77 -13.42 15.05 10.09
CA ARG A 77 -12.18 14.79 9.30
C ARG A 77 -11.10 14.00 10.04
N ALA A 78 -10.83 14.33 11.31
CA ALA A 78 -9.79 13.64 12.10
C ALA A 78 -10.18 12.18 12.43
N ASP A 79 -11.44 11.96 12.83
CA ASP A 79 -11.96 10.61 13.12
C ASP A 79 -11.98 9.75 11.85
N ALA A 80 -12.29 10.37 10.71
CA ALA A 80 -12.27 9.72 9.40
C ALA A 80 -10.86 9.33 8.96
N ALA A 81 -9.86 10.21 9.12
CA ALA A 81 -8.48 9.90 8.79
C ALA A 81 -7.93 8.76 9.67
N HIS A 82 -8.22 8.78 10.97
CA HIS A 82 -7.83 7.71 11.88
C HIS A 82 -8.47 6.37 11.51
N ALA A 83 -9.76 6.35 11.14
CA ALA A 83 -10.45 5.13 10.72
C ALA A 83 -9.87 4.57 9.41
N VAL A 84 -9.50 5.42 8.45
CA VAL A 84 -8.86 5.01 7.19
C VAL A 84 -7.49 4.38 7.44
N ILE A 85 -6.66 5.01 8.27
CA ILE A 85 -5.32 4.50 8.59
C ILE A 85 -5.40 3.15 9.32
N ASP A 86 -6.33 3.01 10.28
CA ASP A 86 -6.56 1.74 10.98
C ASP A 86 -7.06 0.63 10.04
N GLU A 87 -7.96 0.96 9.13
CA GLU A 87 -8.42 0.02 8.10
C GLU A 87 -7.25 -0.47 7.23
N ASP A 88 -6.41 0.44 6.74
CA ASP A 88 -5.27 0.11 5.87
C ASP A 88 -4.24 -0.76 6.60
N GLY A 89 -3.97 -0.48 7.88
CA GLY A 89 -3.13 -1.32 8.72
C GLY A 89 -3.67 -2.74 8.89
N ARG A 90 -4.99 -2.87 9.09
CA ARG A 90 -5.66 -4.17 9.19
C ARG A 90 -5.69 -4.92 7.86
N ASP A 91 -5.92 -4.23 6.75
CA ASP A 91 -5.88 -4.81 5.40
C ASP A 91 -4.49 -5.30 5.02
N ALA A 92 -3.44 -4.55 5.36
CA ALA A 92 -2.05 -4.99 5.17
C ALA A 92 -1.76 -6.30 5.91
N GLN A 93 -2.21 -6.45 7.16
CA GLN A 93 -2.06 -7.71 7.89
C GLN A 93 -2.85 -8.85 7.23
N ARG A 94 -4.13 -8.63 6.87
CA ARG A 94 -4.97 -9.63 6.20
C ARG A 94 -4.35 -10.11 4.88
N PHE A 95 -3.80 -9.19 4.09
CA PHE A 95 -3.12 -9.52 2.84
C PHE A 95 -1.92 -10.43 3.11
N VAL A 96 -1.08 -10.08 4.08
CA VAL A 96 0.11 -10.87 4.42
C VAL A 96 -0.25 -12.26 4.93
N ASP A 97 -1.23 -12.37 5.83
CA ASP A 97 -1.66 -13.65 6.39
C ASP A 97 -2.22 -14.59 5.32
N ARG A 98 -2.96 -14.03 4.36
CA ARG A 98 -3.53 -14.79 3.24
C ARG A 98 -2.45 -15.31 2.28
N TRP A 99 -1.46 -14.47 1.98
CA TRP A 99 -0.53 -14.73 0.87
C TRP A 99 0.76 -15.42 1.30
N ARG A 100 1.25 -15.18 2.52
CA ARG A 100 2.47 -15.80 3.04
C ARG A 100 2.51 -17.33 2.86
N PRO A 101 1.51 -18.13 3.32
CA PRO A 101 1.58 -19.58 3.18
C PRO A 101 1.55 -20.03 1.70
N ARG A 102 0.84 -19.30 0.83
CA ARG A 102 0.76 -19.61 -0.61
C ARG A 102 2.08 -19.36 -1.31
N VAL A 103 2.75 -18.24 -0.96
CA VAL A 103 4.07 -17.87 -1.47
C VAL A 103 5.16 -18.82 -0.96
N GLU A 104 5.05 -19.27 0.29
CA GLU A 104 5.98 -20.25 0.88
C GLU A 104 5.87 -21.63 0.22
N ALA A 105 4.67 -22.03 -0.22
CA ALA A 105 4.44 -23.28 -0.94
C ALA A 105 4.86 -23.26 -2.42
N MET A 106 5.30 -22.11 -2.97
CA MET A 106 5.70 -22.00 -4.37
C MET A 106 7.02 -22.74 -4.65
N THR A 107 7.03 -23.53 -5.72
CA THR A 107 8.25 -24.19 -6.22
C THR A 107 9.12 -23.28 -7.08
N ASN A 108 8.52 -22.27 -7.74
CA ASN A 108 9.27 -21.28 -8.54
C ASN A 108 9.97 -20.27 -7.63
N ALA A 109 11.28 -20.46 -7.41
CA ALA A 109 12.07 -19.65 -6.49
C ALA A 109 12.15 -18.16 -6.88
N ARG A 110 12.19 -17.83 -8.18
CA ARG A 110 12.27 -16.44 -8.68
C ARG A 110 11.02 -15.66 -8.27
N HIS A 111 9.85 -16.19 -8.63
CA HIS A 111 8.58 -15.54 -8.30
C HIS A 111 8.29 -15.58 -6.80
N ALA A 112 8.61 -16.66 -6.11
CA ALA A 112 8.47 -16.74 -4.66
C ALA A 112 9.29 -15.64 -3.95
N LYS A 113 10.54 -15.41 -4.39
CA LYS A 113 11.40 -14.37 -3.82
C LYS A 113 10.85 -12.96 -4.09
N MET A 114 10.37 -12.71 -5.31
CA MET A 114 9.70 -11.44 -5.66
C MET A 114 8.49 -11.19 -4.74
N LEU A 115 7.59 -12.15 -4.61
CA LEU A 115 6.39 -11.98 -3.77
C LEU A 115 6.74 -11.85 -2.28
N ARG A 116 7.79 -12.52 -1.79
CA ARG A 116 8.29 -12.32 -0.42
C ARG A 116 8.78 -10.89 -0.17
N VAL A 117 9.44 -10.27 -1.16
CA VAL A 117 9.82 -8.85 -1.07
C VAL A 117 8.56 -7.99 -0.94
N VAL A 118 7.56 -8.22 -1.80
CA VAL A 118 6.28 -7.49 -1.72
C VAL A 118 5.61 -7.67 -0.36
N LEU A 119 5.56 -8.88 0.19
CA LEU A 119 4.98 -9.13 1.53
C LEU A 119 5.76 -8.44 2.66
N GLY A 120 7.09 -8.35 2.55
CA GLY A 120 7.92 -7.60 3.50
C GLY A 120 7.62 -6.10 3.44
N GLU A 121 7.48 -5.55 2.24
CA GLU A 121 7.09 -4.15 2.04
C GLU A 121 5.69 -3.85 2.58
N VAL A 122 4.73 -4.77 2.44
CA VAL A 122 3.39 -4.62 3.03
C VAL A 122 3.44 -4.59 4.57
N LEU A 123 4.32 -5.37 5.20
CA LEU A 123 4.52 -5.28 6.65
C LEU A 123 5.15 -3.95 7.08
N GLU A 124 6.04 -3.40 6.26
CA GLU A 124 6.60 -2.07 6.51
C GLU A 124 5.55 -0.97 6.36
N GLN A 125 4.66 -1.09 5.36
CA GLN A 125 3.49 -0.22 5.20
C GLN A 125 2.60 -0.25 6.46
N LYS A 126 2.29 -1.46 6.95
CA LYS A 126 1.55 -1.64 8.22
C LYS A 126 2.24 -0.93 9.39
N ARG A 127 3.57 -1.06 9.51
CA ARG A 127 4.35 -0.39 10.56
C ARG A 127 4.19 1.13 10.50
N PHE A 128 4.16 1.73 9.31
CA PHE A 128 3.90 3.16 9.17
C PHE A 128 2.50 3.56 9.66
N PHE A 129 1.47 2.80 9.29
CA PHE A 129 0.10 3.06 9.75
C PHE A 129 -0.02 2.96 11.28
N GLU A 130 0.57 1.93 11.89
CA GLU A 130 0.58 1.78 13.36
C GLU A 130 1.30 2.95 14.04
N GLN A 131 2.40 3.43 13.47
CA GLN A 131 3.11 4.60 14.00
C GLN A 131 2.33 5.90 13.82
N ALA A 132 1.62 6.06 12.71
CA ALA A 132 0.75 7.20 12.48
C ALA A 132 -0.40 7.24 13.50
N LEU A 133 -1.03 6.10 13.78
CA LEU A 133 -2.08 5.97 14.81
C LEU A 133 -1.54 6.24 16.23
N ALA A 134 -0.27 5.91 16.48
CA ALA A 134 0.42 6.29 17.71
C ALA A 134 0.83 7.78 17.76
N GLY A 135 0.45 8.58 16.77
CA GLY A 135 0.72 10.01 16.70
C GLY A 135 2.12 10.40 16.23
N ARG A 136 2.89 9.47 15.66
CA ARG A 136 4.23 9.77 15.13
C ARG A 136 4.13 10.49 13.78
N THR A 137 5.02 11.46 13.59
CA THR A 137 5.17 12.21 12.33
C THR A 137 6.52 11.98 11.64
N ASP A 138 7.45 11.27 12.27
CA ASP A 138 8.76 10.86 11.73
C ASP A 138 8.68 9.50 11.00
N LEU A 139 7.61 9.28 10.24
CA LEU A 139 7.28 7.99 9.63
C LEU A 139 8.33 7.56 8.60
N LEU A 140 8.74 8.47 7.72
CA LEU A 140 9.75 8.24 6.69
C LEU A 140 11.19 8.53 7.16
N GLY A 141 11.40 8.64 8.47
CA GLY A 141 12.69 8.96 9.08
C GLY A 141 12.65 10.26 9.88
N ARG A 142 13.69 10.46 10.70
CA ARG A 142 13.83 11.68 11.51
C ARG A 142 14.30 12.82 10.64
N ARG A 143 13.78 14.01 10.90
CA ARG A 143 14.31 15.24 10.32
C ARG A 143 15.66 15.58 10.96
N GLY A 144 16.53 16.21 10.16
CA GLY A 144 17.77 16.77 10.68
C GLY A 144 17.46 17.80 11.78
N GLU A 145 18.34 17.89 12.78
CA GLU A 145 18.17 18.72 13.98
C GLU A 145 17.94 20.21 13.69
N SER A 146 18.31 20.68 12.49
CA SER A 146 18.13 22.05 12.03
C SER A 146 16.76 22.37 11.41
N LEU A 147 15.89 21.38 11.23
CA LEU A 147 14.55 21.55 10.63
C LEU A 147 13.48 21.51 11.72
N GLY A 148 12.71 22.60 11.85
CA GLY A 148 11.56 22.67 12.76
C GLY A 148 10.43 21.69 12.41
N PRO A 149 9.37 21.60 13.24
CA PRO A 149 8.27 20.67 13.00
C PRO A 149 7.49 20.99 11.70
N SER A 150 7.07 19.90 11.04
CA SER A 150 6.01 19.83 10.01
C SER A 150 4.73 20.47 10.51
N HIS A 151 4.42 21.69 10.12
CA HIS A 151 3.10 22.27 10.28
C HIS A 151 2.44 22.45 8.91
N GLY A 152 1.26 21.88 8.73
CA GLY A 152 0.49 22.03 7.49
C GLY A 152 -0.51 20.90 7.25
N GLU A 153 -1.48 21.20 6.40
CA GLU A 153 -2.38 20.22 5.79
C GLU A 153 -2.07 20.14 4.29
N VAL A 154 -2.22 18.95 3.70
CA VAL A 154 -2.19 18.82 2.24
C VAL A 154 -3.44 19.49 1.66
N LEU A 155 -3.27 20.32 0.63
CA LEU A 155 -4.39 20.96 -0.05
C LEU A 155 -5.30 19.88 -0.69
N PRO A 156 -6.63 20.06 -0.64
CA PRO A 156 -7.57 19.09 -1.19
C PRO A 156 -7.51 18.99 -2.73
N THR A 157 -6.87 19.96 -3.40
CA THR A 157 -6.67 20.00 -4.85
C THR A 157 -5.20 19.93 -5.20
N ARG A 158 -4.87 19.07 -6.18
CA ARG A 158 -3.53 18.94 -6.75
C ARG A 158 -3.18 20.24 -7.50
N TRP A 159 -1.98 20.77 -7.28
CA TRP A 159 -1.43 21.86 -8.10
C TRP A 159 -1.22 21.35 -9.53
N ILE A 160 -1.77 22.05 -10.51
CA ILE A 160 -1.57 21.83 -11.94
C ILE A 160 -0.75 23.02 -12.42
N GLU A 161 0.43 22.76 -13.00
CA GLU A 161 1.25 23.78 -13.68
C GLU A 161 0.63 24.20 -15.02
#